data_AF-A0A6G1SR45-F1
#
_entry.id   AF-A0A6G1SR45-F1
#
_cell.length_a   1.000
_cell.length_b   1.000
_cell.length_c   1.000
_cell.angle_alpha   90.00
_cell.angle_beta   90.00
_cell.angle_gamma   90.00
#
_symmetry.space_group_name_H-M   'P 1'
#
loop_
_entity.id
_entity.type
_entity.pdbx_description
1 polymer ?
#
loop_
_entity_poly.entity_id
_entity_poly.type
_entity_poly.pdbx_seq_one_letter_code
_entity_poly.pdbx_strand_id
1 'polypeptide(L)'
;MAEHTVPRTTVPGERAAAHVDEASAWKRVMEALRARIAVRPTAFDGAVLFVATLAAAVRLRHLMRSEFPLNDGGLFYAMARDVQASRYGLPEFTSYNGGDIPFSYPPFGIYVAALSDHLLPLDLEQVFRLVPLVFSVLTVLAVFLLARSLFGSLVAAVAAGLTFACVPRAFLWLIMGGGVTRAPGLFVALMALYFLDRALQQRSRWMLLWATVCSALTVLSHLETAWFLATSVPVFLLWRGRSRFGVTGVALFGLGTVALTAPWWGLVLIRHGLSPFLAAMESGGTMLSQGSLGAGGLWDYLQNPEMTSEPLFPVFWLLALLGFGVALGRGSLLLPVWWASIVLIGTRAAPTFVIVPMALLVGGAAIEVRWWLAWLGEQLEGQAVLQGVRFSLTTFLVAGVMVLLGSGLVVGPGQGREGDFLQALSVAQVHAIERVERATPESAQILVLPSDDWYVDRPAEWLPALTGRVSLATPQGQEWLPGSFEEHAYAHWLAWGCSGEAPRCLERWAQRFEGFDYVFVPGQCCSELLATLRNDRRYDAVFVEPGGALFARPGLTPGSADEAEVSRESAEFDAVQ
;
A
#
# COMPACT_ATOMS: atom_id res chain seq x y z
N MET A 1 81.66 -51.95 66.91
CA MET A 1 80.61 -51.18 67.60
C MET A 1 80.04 -50.17 66.63
N ALA A 2 78.71 -49.96 66.66
CA ALA A 2 77.94 -48.97 65.91
C ALA A 2 78.04 -49.03 64.36
N GLU A 3 77.04 -49.65 63.75
CA GLU A 3 76.76 -49.53 62.31
C GLU A 3 76.00 -48.22 62.02
N HIS A 4 76.34 -47.55 60.91
CA HIS A 4 75.52 -46.49 60.34
C HIS A 4 75.53 -46.56 58.80
N THR A 5 74.35 -46.72 58.21
CA THR A 5 74.14 -47.02 56.78
C THR A 5 73.50 -45.84 56.02
N VAL A 6 74.33 -45.11 55.25
CA VAL A 6 74.34 -45.10 53.75
C VAL A 6 72.99 -44.95 52.99
N PRO A 7 72.84 -44.11 51.92
CA PRO A 7 73.46 -42.81 51.59
C PRO A 7 72.47 -41.83 50.81
N ARG A 8 72.96 -41.07 49.80
CA ARG A 8 72.38 -39.87 49.15
C ARG A 8 71.85 -40.04 47.69
N THR A 9 70.87 -39.17 47.32
CA THR A 9 70.67 -38.37 46.06
C THR A 9 70.30 -38.96 44.68
N THR A 10 69.62 -38.10 43.88
CA THR A 10 69.01 -38.22 42.51
C THR A 10 67.56 -38.76 42.51
N VAL A 11 66.63 -38.48 41.57
CA VAL A 11 66.57 -37.80 40.23
C VAL A 11 65.31 -36.88 40.17
N PRO A 12 65.18 -35.81 39.33
CA PRO A 12 63.95 -35.00 39.24
C PRO A 12 62.81 -35.69 38.46
N GLY A 13 61.64 -35.82 39.06
CA GLY A 13 60.45 -36.48 38.48
C GLY A 13 59.38 -35.52 37.92
N GLU A 14 59.10 -35.69 36.64
CA GLU A 14 57.86 -35.42 35.88
C GLU A 14 56.81 -34.44 36.42
N ARG A 15 56.59 -33.34 35.68
CA ARG A 15 55.33 -32.59 35.70
C ARG A 15 54.24 -33.37 34.97
N ALA A 16 53.34 -34.00 35.70
CA ALA A 16 52.08 -34.49 35.13
C ALA A 16 51.22 -33.29 34.70
N ALA A 17 51.22 -32.96 33.41
CA ALA A 17 50.37 -31.93 32.85
C ALA A 17 48.90 -32.37 32.94
N ALA A 18 48.09 -31.64 33.72
CA ALA A 18 46.65 -31.78 33.67
C ALA A 18 46.14 -31.24 32.33
N HIS A 19 46.12 -32.11 31.31
CA HIS A 19 45.42 -31.85 30.05
C HIS A 19 43.92 -31.80 30.35
N VAL A 20 43.45 -30.63 30.79
CA VAL A 20 42.04 -30.27 30.69
C VAL A 20 41.72 -30.29 29.20
N ASP A 21 40.89 -31.24 28.79
CA ASP A 21 40.44 -31.37 27.42
C ASP A 21 39.58 -30.15 27.06
N GLU A 22 40.22 -29.10 26.53
CA GLU A 22 39.58 -27.84 26.14
C GLU A 22 38.46 -28.06 25.13
N ALA A 23 38.56 -29.08 24.28
CA ALA A 23 37.49 -29.43 23.34
C ALA A 23 36.23 -29.90 24.09
N SER A 24 36.37 -30.66 25.17
CA SER A 24 35.24 -31.04 26.04
C SER A 24 34.64 -29.85 26.81
N ALA A 25 35.46 -28.87 27.20
CA ALA A 25 34.98 -27.63 27.84
C ALA A 25 34.20 -26.76 26.84
N TRP A 26 34.78 -26.49 25.67
CA TRP A 26 34.12 -25.76 24.59
C TRP A 26 32.84 -26.43 24.10
N LYS A 27 32.81 -27.76 23.99
CA LYS A 27 31.60 -28.49 23.59
C LYS A 27 30.45 -28.30 24.59
N ARG A 28 30.73 -28.39 25.90
CA ARG A 28 29.73 -28.12 26.95
C ARG A 28 29.28 -26.66 26.98
N VAL A 29 30.18 -25.70 26.76
CA VAL A 29 29.83 -24.27 26.64
C VAL A 29 28.95 -24.03 25.42
N MET A 30 29.27 -24.63 24.26
CA MET A 30 28.48 -24.51 23.03
C MET A 30 27.13 -25.23 23.13
N GLU A 31 27.03 -26.35 23.84
CA GLU A 31 25.76 -27.03 24.12
C GLU A 31 24.90 -26.24 25.11
N ALA A 32 25.49 -25.63 26.14
CA ALA A 32 24.78 -24.72 27.06
C ALA A 32 24.33 -23.42 26.38
N LEU A 33 25.15 -22.85 25.48
CA LEU A 33 24.78 -21.71 24.64
C LEU A 33 23.67 -22.10 23.67
N ARG A 34 23.78 -23.24 22.97
CA ARG A 34 22.70 -23.77 22.12
C ARG A 34 21.42 -24.01 22.90
N ALA A 35 21.47 -24.51 24.14
CA ALA A 35 20.30 -24.70 24.98
C ALA A 35 19.67 -23.36 25.45
N ARG A 36 20.48 -22.31 25.64
CA ARG A 36 20.00 -20.95 25.95
C ARG A 36 19.49 -20.18 24.73
N ILE A 37 20.02 -20.47 23.54
CA ILE A 37 19.65 -19.87 22.25
C ILE A 37 18.48 -20.62 21.59
N ALA A 38 18.30 -21.91 21.90
CA ALA A 38 17.17 -22.73 21.45
C ALA A 38 15.86 -22.36 22.18
N VAL A 39 15.41 -21.13 21.96
CA VAL A 39 14.02 -20.74 22.16
C VAL A 39 13.18 -21.64 21.27
N ARG A 40 12.47 -22.61 21.87
CA ARG A 40 11.46 -23.38 21.14
C ARG A 40 10.35 -22.40 20.74
N PRO A 41 10.01 -22.28 19.44
CA PRO A 41 8.97 -21.34 19.02
C PRO A 41 7.67 -21.69 19.72
N THR A 42 7.04 -20.69 20.33
CA THR A 42 5.73 -20.85 20.95
C THR A 42 4.65 -20.93 19.87
N ALA A 43 3.45 -21.36 20.25
CA ALA A 43 2.29 -21.32 19.35
C ALA A 43 1.98 -19.89 18.84
N PHE A 44 2.38 -18.85 19.58
CA PHE A 44 2.28 -17.46 19.14
C PHE A 44 3.30 -17.16 18.03
N ASP A 45 4.56 -17.55 18.21
CA ASP A 45 5.63 -17.29 17.23
C ASP A 45 5.36 -18.02 15.90
N GLY A 46 4.90 -19.28 15.97
CA GLY A 46 4.49 -20.04 14.80
C GLY A 46 3.28 -19.42 14.08
N ALA A 47 2.31 -18.87 14.83
CA ALA A 47 1.16 -18.17 14.26
C ALA A 47 1.56 -16.85 13.56
N VAL A 48 2.44 -16.06 14.18
CA VAL A 48 2.99 -14.83 13.58
C VAL A 48 3.74 -15.15 12.29
N LEU A 49 4.63 -16.15 12.31
CA LEU A 49 5.40 -16.57 11.14
C LEU A 49 4.48 -17.06 10.01
N PHE A 50 3.46 -17.86 10.32
CA PHE A 50 2.49 -18.35 9.33
C PHE A 50 1.71 -17.20 8.66
N VAL A 51 1.14 -16.28 9.46
CA VAL A 51 0.40 -15.11 8.95
C VAL A 51 1.31 -14.20 8.11
N ALA A 52 2.54 -13.92 8.56
CA ALA A 52 3.52 -13.13 7.82
C ALA A 52 3.89 -13.79 6.47
N THR A 53 4.17 -15.09 6.48
CA THR A 53 4.60 -15.86 5.31
C THR A 53 3.49 -15.89 4.26
N LEU A 54 2.24 -16.11 4.69
CA LEU A 54 1.10 -16.05 3.78
C LEU A 54 0.89 -14.64 3.21
N ALA A 55 0.90 -13.62 4.06
CA ALA A 55 0.74 -12.24 3.63
C ALA A 55 1.78 -11.84 2.57
N ALA A 56 3.04 -12.24 2.79
CA ALA A 56 4.13 -12.06 1.84
C ALA A 56 3.90 -12.83 0.54
N ALA A 57 3.54 -14.13 0.59
CA ALA A 57 3.29 -14.93 -0.60
C ALA A 57 2.14 -14.38 -1.47
N VAL A 58 1.05 -13.94 -0.85
CA VAL A 58 -0.11 -13.34 -1.55
C VAL A 58 0.26 -12.03 -2.25
N ARG A 59 1.12 -11.20 -1.64
CA ARG A 59 1.50 -9.87 -2.17
C ARG A 59 2.66 -9.94 -3.16
N LEU A 60 3.71 -10.69 -2.84
CA LEU A 60 4.94 -10.81 -3.63
C LEU A 60 4.69 -11.37 -5.04
N ARG A 61 3.69 -12.23 -5.22
CA ARG A 61 3.33 -12.79 -6.55
C ARG A 61 2.99 -11.72 -7.59
N HIS A 62 2.54 -10.54 -7.17
CA HIS A 62 2.23 -9.43 -8.07
C HIS A 62 3.50 -8.69 -8.49
N LEU A 63 4.43 -8.48 -7.55
CA LEU A 63 5.70 -7.79 -7.79
C LEU A 63 6.69 -8.66 -8.57
N MET A 64 6.60 -9.99 -8.48
CA MET A 64 7.38 -10.91 -9.32
C MET A 64 6.91 -10.94 -10.79
N ARG A 65 5.78 -10.31 -11.13
CA ARG A 65 5.24 -10.22 -12.50
C ARG A 65 5.53 -8.88 -13.18
N SER A 66 6.19 -7.95 -12.49
CA SER A 66 6.49 -6.61 -12.99
C SER A 66 7.91 -6.21 -12.60
N GLU A 67 8.63 -5.59 -13.52
CA GLU A 67 9.97 -5.03 -13.26
C GLU A 67 9.89 -3.57 -12.76
N PHE A 68 8.81 -2.87 -13.08
CA PHE A 68 8.53 -1.47 -12.69
C PHE A 68 7.49 -1.40 -11.54
N PRO A 69 7.37 -0.27 -10.79
CA PRO A 69 6.29 -0.05 -9.83
C PRO A 69 4.89 -0.30 -10.39
N LEU A 70 4.03 -0.92 -9.57
CA LEU A 70 2.64 -1.23 -9.95
C LEU A 70 1.77 0.03 -9.86
N ASN A 71 0.96 0.27 -10.88
CA ASN A 71 -0.01 1.37 -11.01
C ASN A 71 0.60 2.77 -10.81
N ASP A 72 0.15 3.48 -9.78
CA ASP A 72 0.50 4.85 -9.43
C ASP A 72 1.89 4.97 -8.77
N GLY A 73 2.35 6.20 -8.54
CA GLY A 73 3.59 6.52 -7.83
C GLY A 73 4.42 7.65 -8.44
N GLY A 74 4.11 8.12 -9.65
CA GLY A 74 4.92 9.10 -10.39
C GLY A 74 5.15 10.39 -9.61
N LEU A 75 4.07 10.96 -9.05
CA LEU A 75 4.15 12.15 -8.19
C LEU A 75 5.12 11.93 -7.02
N PHE A 76 4.97 10.85 -6.27
CA PHE A 76 5.81 10.60 -5.10
C PHE A 76 7.27 10.26 -5.48
N TYR A 77 7.50 9.67 -6.65
CA TYR A 77 8.84 9.41 -7.17
C TYR A 77 9.58 10.72 -7.42
N ALA A 78 8.94 11.67 -8.12
CA ALA A 78 9.47 13.02 -8.31
C ALA A 78 9.69 13.72 -6.96
N MET A 79 8.72 13.69 -6.05
CA MET A 79 8.87 14.27 -4.70
C MET A 79 10.03 13.64 -3.89
N ALA A 80 10.33 12.36 -4.08
CA ALA A 80 11.49 11.72 -3.45
C ALA A 80 12.81 12.20 -4.07
N ARG A 81 12.86 12.39 -5.39
CA ARG A 81 14.00 13.04 -6.08
C ARG A 81 14.19 14.50 -5.63
N ASP A 82 13.11 15.26 -5.43
CA ASP A 82 13.17 16.64 -4.93
C ASP A 82 13.77 16.72 -3.53
N VAL A 83 13.39 15.79 -2.63
CA VAL A 83 13.96 15.67 -1.27
C VAL A 83 15.45 15.31 -1.31
N GLN A 84 15.89 14.51 -2.29
CA GLN A 84 17.32 14.22 -2.48
C GLN A 84 18.07 15.45 -3.02
N ALA A 85 17.53 16.12 -4.03
CA ALA A 85 18.11 17.32 -4.65
C ALA A 85 18.23 18.48 -3.63
N SER A 86 17.24 18.65 -2.75
CA SER A 86 17.23 19.64 -1.66
C SER A 86 18.09 19.24 -0.44
N ARG A 87 18.86 18.14 -0.53
CA ARG A 87 19.71 17.60 0.56
C ARG A 87 18.93 17.28 1.84
N TYR A 88 17.75 16.68 1.69
CA TYR A 88 16.81 16.34 2.78
C TYR A 88 16.22 17.55 3.53
N GLY A 89 16.24 18.73 2.92
CA GLY A 89 15.31 19.82 3.29
C GLY A 89 13.92 19.55 2.71
N LEU A 90 12.87 20.10 3.31
CA LEU A 90 11.53 20.06 2.68
C LEU A 90 11.51 21.05 1.49
N PRO A 91 11.34 20.59 0.24
CA PRO A 91 11.21 21.47 -0.92
C PRO A 91 10.03 22.43 -0.76
N GLU A 92 10.00 23.51 -1.53
CA GLU A 92 8.85 24.43 -1.52
C GLU A 92 7.76 23.97 -2.48
N PHE A 93 8.17 23.53 -3.67
CA PHE A 93 7.35 22.88 -4.70
C PHE A 93 7.95 21.52 -5.06
N THR A 94 7.19 20.67 -5.74
CA THR A 94 7.72 19.45 -6.38
C THR A 94 8.00 19.71 -7.85
N SER A 95 9.07 19.11 -8.41
CA SER A 95 9.39 19.20 -9.84
C SER A 95 8.37 18.48 -10.75
N TYR A 96 7.47 17.70 -10.16
CA TYR A 96 6.45 16.96 -10.89
C TYR A 96 5.54 17.87 -11.73
N ASN A 97 5.30 17.45 -12.98
CA ASN A 97 4.33 18.03 -13.90
C ASN A 97 4.38 19.57 -14.07
N GLY A 98 5.59 20.11 -14.25
CA GLY A 98 5.80 21.54 -14.53
C GLY A 98 6.39 22.34 -13.36
N GLY A 99 6.41 21.80 -12.15
CA GLY A 99 7.13 22.40 -11.02
C GLY A 99 6.31 23.30 -10.09
N ASP A 100 5.06 23.62 -10.42
CA ASP A 100 4.23 24.60 -9.71
C ASP A 100 3.37 24.01 -8.56
N ILE A 101 3.43 22.69 -8.34
CA ILE A 101 2.64 22.03 -7.29
C ILE A 101 3.32 22.21 -5.92
N PRO A 102 2.65 22.84 -4.92
CA PRO A 102 3.21 23.01 -3.58
C PRO A 102 3.61 21.68 -2.94
N PHE A 103 4.80 21.61 -2.32
CA PHE A 103 5.25 20.42 -1.58
C PHE A 103 4.52 20.33 -0.22
N SER A 104 3.22 20.07 -0.29
CA SER A 104 2.29 20.09 0.84
C SER A 104 1.86 18.69 1.29
N TYR A 105 2.21 17.64 0.53
CA TYR A 105 1.91 16.25 0.88
C TYR A 105 2.64 15.82 2.18
N PRO A 106 2.04 14.96 3.03
CA PRO A 106 2.70 14.40 4.21
C PRO A 106 4.03 13.67 3.92
N PRO A 107 5.17 14.09 4.51
CA PRO A 107 6.49 13.75 3.96
C PRO A 107 7.07 12.40 4.38
N PHE A 108 6.51 11.69 5.36
CA PHE A 108 7.14 10.50 5.97
C PHE A 108 7.42 9.39 4.96
N GLY A 109 6.42 8.98 4.16
CA GLY A 109 6.61 7.94 3.15
C GLY A 109 7.64 8.34 2.07
N ILE A 110 7.62 9.62 1.68
CA ILE A 110 8.54 10.19 0.69
C ILE A 110 9.99 10.18 1.22
N TYR A 111 10.20 10.58 2.48
CA TYR A 111 11.51 10.52 3.12
C TYR A 111 11.99 9.09 3.34
N VAL A 112 11.11 8.15 3.67
CA VAL A 112 11.45 6.71 3.73
C VAL A 112 11.94 6.22 2.37
N ALA A 113 11.31 6.62 1.26
CA ALA A 113 11.76 6.27 -0.08
C ALA A 113 13.12 6.92 -0.44
N ALA A 114 13.22 8.24 -0.28
CA ALA A 114 14.42 9.03 -0.59
C ALA A 114 15.66 8.63 0.24
N LEU A 115 15.47 8.12 1.46
CA LEU A 115 16.53 7.54 2.29
C LEU A 115 16.82 6.08 1.93
N SER A 116 15.83 5.30 1.48
CA SER A 116 16.06 3.91 1.06
C SER A 116 16.93 3.83 -0.19
N ASP A 117 16.67 4.69 -1.21
CA ASP A 117 17.48 4.79 -2.45
C ASP A 117 18.91 5.31 -2.18
N HIS A 118 19.11 6.07 -1.09
CA HIS A 118 20.45 6.53 -0.69
C HIS A 118 21.23 5.49 0.13
N LEU A 119 20.57 4.79 1.05
CA LEU A 119 21.22 3.96 2.07
C LEU A 119 21.29 2.47 1.71
N LEU A 120 20.50 2.02 0.75
CA LEU A 120 20.44 0.63 0.30
C LEU A 120 20.95 0.53 -1.15
N PRO A 121 21.48 -0.63 -1.58
CA PRO A 121 21.85 -0.87 -2.98
C PRO A 121 20.60 -1.19 -3.81
N LEU A 122 19.62 -0.29 -3.80
CA LEU A 122 18.33 -0.38 -4.50
C LEU A 122 18.11 0.95 -5.23
N ASP A 123 17.73 0.89 -6.50
CA ASP A 123 17.22 2.08 -7.19
C ASP A 123 15.82 2.48 -6.68
N LEU A 124 15.44 3.73 -6.93
CA LEU A 124 14.18 4.30 -6.46
C LEU A 124 12.95 3.52 -6.98
N GLU A 125 13.04 2.86 -8.14
CA GLU A 125 11.97 2.02 -8.68
C GLU A 125 11.80 0.72 -7.87
N GLN A 126 12.90 0.06 -7.52
CA GLN A 126 12.92 -1.06 -6.59
C GLN A 126 12.45 -0.65 -5.19
N VAL A 127 12.78 0.56 -4.71
CA VAL A 127 12.25 1.11 -3.47
C VAL A 127 10.73 1.26 -3.54
N PHE A 128 10.20 1.81 -4.65
CA PHE A 128 8.76 1.95 -4.90
C PHE A 128 8.04 0.62 -5.10
N ARG A 129 8.73 -0.47 -5.41
CA ARG A 129 8.20 -1.85 -5.37
C ARG A 129 8.26 -2.43 -3.95
N LEU A 130 9.41 -2.36 -3.29
CA LEU A 130 9.71 -3.11 -2.07
C LEU A 130 9.18 -2.46 -0.78
N VAL A 131 9.23 -1.14 -0.64
CA VAL A 131 8.73 -0.44 0.55
C VAL A 131 7.21 -0.66 0.74
N PRO A 132 6.35 -0.51 -0.29
CA PRO A 132 4.92 -0.80 -0.15
C PRO A 132 4.65 -2.27 0.23
N LEU A 133 5.36 -3.23 -0.39
CA LEU A 133 5.28 -4.65 -0.04
C LEU A 133 5.58 -4.90 1.45
N VAL A 134 6.72 -4.41 1.94
CA VAL A 134 7.18 -4.63 3.32
C VAL A 134 6.16 -4.07 4.31
N PHE A 135 5.73 -2.81 4.14
CA PHE A 135 4.75 -2.21 5.03
C PHE A 135 3.36 -2.84 4.90
N SER A 136 2.96 -3.33 3.73
CA SER A 136 1.71 -4.09 3.54
C SER A 136 1.72 -5.42 4.29
N VAL A 137 2.86 -6.12 4.36
CA VAL A 137 3.03 -7.32 5.20
C VAL A 137 3.04 -6.98 6.70
N LEU A 138 3.76 -5.92 7.10
CA LEU A 138 3.76 -5.43 8.49
C LEU A 138 2.36 -4.99 8.96
N THR A 139 1.54 -4.44 8.06
CA THR A 139 0.14 -4.08 8.33
C THR A 139 -0.69 -5.30 8.76
N VAL A 140 -0.49 -6.46 8.13
CA VAL A 140 -1.15 -7.72 8.55
C VAL A 140 -0.76 -8.10 9.98
N LEU A 141 0.51 -7.93 10.34
CA LEU A 141 0.98 -8.17 11.70
C LEU A 141 0.41 -7.17 12.71
N ALA A 142 0.22 -5.90 12.32
CA ALA A 142 -0.46 -4.92 13.16
C ALA A 142 -1.94 -5.29 13.40
N VAL A 143 -2.66 -5.78 12.37
CA VAL A 143 -4.03 -6.33 12.54
C VAL A 143 -4.02 -7.53 13.51
N PHE A 144 -3.09 -8.47 13.34
CA PHE A 144 -2.95 -9.63 14.24
C PHE A 144 -2.70 -9.22 15.69
N LEU A 145 -1.80 -8.25 15.94
CA LEU A 145 -1.51 -7.73 17.28
C LEU A 145 -2.70 -6.98 17.89
N LEU A 146 -3.39 -6.16 17.09
CA LEU A 146 -4.60 -5.46 17.51
C LEU A 146 -5.72 -6.44 17.88
N ALA A 147 -5.98 -7.45 17.05
CA ALA A 147 -6.90 -8.54 17.34
C ALA A 147 -6.54 -9.27 18.63
N ARG A 148 -5.25 -9.58 18.84
CA ARG A 148 -4.76 -10.24 20.06
C ARG A 148 -4.97 -9.41 21.31
N SER A 149 -4.90 -8.08 21.21
CA SER A 149 -5.16 -7.11 22.29
C SER A 149 -6.65 -6.96 22.58
N LEU A 150 -7.49 -6.86 21.54
CA LEU A 150 -8.93 -6.65 21.68
C LEU A 150 -9.65 -7.88 22.24
N PHE A 151 -9.31 -9.08 21.76
CA PHE A 151 -10.02 -10.33 22.06
C PHE A 151 -9.37 -11.23 23.12
N GLY A 152 -8.10 -11.00 23.46
CA GLY A 152 -7.35 -11.91 24.35
C GLY A 152 -7.04 -13.30 23.76
N SER A 153 -7.45 -13.58 22.52
CA SER A 153 -7.44 -14.92 21.89
C SER A 153 -6.45 -15.00 20.73
N LEU A 154 -5.64 -16.07 20.70
CA LEU A 154 -4.75 -16.37 19.57
C LEU A 154 -5.54 -16.78 18.32
N VAL A 155 -6.65 -17.52 18.47
CA VAL A 155 -7.48 -17.97 17.35
C VAL A 155 -8.12 -16.77 16.63
N ALA A 156 -8.59 -15.77 17.39
CA ALA A 156 -9.12 -14.54 16.82
C ALA A 156 -8.05 -13.73 16.09
N ALA A 157 -6.83 -13.68 16.64
CA ALA A 157 -5.69 -13.01 16.02
C ALA A 157 -5.27 -13.67 14.70
N VAL A 158 -5.15 -15.00 14.69
CA VAL A 158 -4.87 -15.77 13.47
C VAL A 158 -5.97 -15.55 12.43
N ALA A 159 -7.25 -15.74 12.79
CA ALA A 159 -8.35 -15.57 11.85
C ALA A 159 -8.41 -14.15 11.25
N ALA A 160 -8.31 -13.09 12.08
CA ALA A 160 -8.26 -11.72 11.59
C ALA A 160 -7.02 -11.45 10.70
N GLY A 161 -5.85 -11.94 11.10
CA GLY A 161 -4.62 -11.83 10.32
C GLY A 161 -4.71 -12.52 8.96
N LEU A 162 -5.26 -13.74 8.90
CA LEU A 162 -5.45 -14.48 7.64
C LEU A 162 -6.51 -13.81 6.75
N THR A 163 -7.62 -13.32 7.31
CA THR A 163 -8.61 -12.55 6.56
C THR A 163 -7.99 -11.30 5.95
N PHE A 164 -7.27 -10.49 6.73
CA PHE A 164 -6.62 -9.28 6.22
C PHE A 164 -5.42 -9.59 5.29
N ALA A 165 -4.80 -10.77 5.42
CA ALA A 165 -3.77 -11.23 4.49
C ALA A 165 -4.34 -11.50 3.08
N CYS A 166 -5.57 -12.04 2.99
CA CYS A 166 -6.13 -12.57 1.74
C CYS A 166 -7.23 -11.73 1.08
N VAL A 167 -7.92 -10.84 1.80
CA VAL A 167 -8.91 -9.92 1.19
C VAL A 167 -8.21 -9.03 0.16
N PRO A 168 -8.61 -9.03 -1.13
CA PRO A 168 -7.95 -8.23 -2.17
C PRO A 168 -7.82 -6.75 -1.82
N ARG A 169 -8.93 -6.09 -1.45
CA ARG A 169 -8.94 -4.66 -1.07
C ARG A 169 -7.99 -4.31 0.09
N ALA A 170 -7.60 -5.28 0.93
CA ALA A 170 -6.66 -5.08 2.03
C ALA A 170 -5.19 -4.88 1.56
N PHE A 171 -4.87 -5.17 0.30
CA PHE A 171 -3.51 -5.03 -0.22
C PHE A 171 -3.39 -4.35 -1.56
N LEU A 172 -4.40 -4.36 -2.43
CA LEU A 172 -4.36 -3.81 -3.79
C LEU A 172 -3.66 -2.44 -3.86
N TRP A 173 -4.24 -1.42 -3.22
CA TRP A 173 -3.70 -0.06 -3.15
C TRP A 173 -2.46 0.10 -2.27
N LEU A 174 -2.15 -0.89 -1.42
CA LEU A 174 -0.99 -0.85 -0.52
C LEU A 174 0.28 -1.42 -1.17
N ILE A 175 0.18 -2.12 -2.30
CA ILE A 175 1.35 -2.70 -3.01
C ILE A 175 1.66 -2.01 -4.35
N MET A 176 0.83 -1.05 -4.75
CA MET A 176 1.11 -0.11 -5.85
C MET A 176 2.20 0.91 -5.45
N GLY A 177 2.78 1.65 -6.39
CA GLY A 177 3.85 2.62 -6.11
C GLY A 177 3.37 3.80 -5.24
N GLY A 178 2.12 4.25 -5.40
CA GLY A 178 1.45 5.15 -4.44
C GLY A 178 1.26 4.54 -3.05
N GLY A 179 1.47 3.23 -2.91
CA GLY A 179 1.58 2.52 -1.64
C GLY A 179 2.74 2.99 -0.76
N VAL A 180 3.72 3.74 -1.30
CA VAL A 180 4.88 4.28 -0.58
C VAL A 180 4.49 5.24 0.56
N THR A 181 3.31 5.86 0.47
CA THR A 181 2.71 6.70 1.52
C THR A 181 1.56 5.98 2.24
N ARG A 182 0.71 5.25 1.49
CA ARG A 182 -0.46 4.52 2.02
C ARG A 182 -0.10 3.38 2.97
N ALA A 183 0.84 2.51 2.59
CA ALA A 183 1.16 1.30 3.35
C ALA A 183 1.90 1.60 4.67
N PRO A 184 2.92 2.48 4.72
CA PRO A 184 3.51 2.89 6.01
C PRO A 184 2.47 3.57 6.89
N GLY A 185 1.62 4.43 6.32
CA GLY A 185 0.56 5.13 7.03
C GLY A 185 -0.42 4.18 7.71
N LEU A 186 -0.92 3.16 7.02
CA LEU A 186 -1.87 2.20 7.62
C LEU A 186 -1.20 1.32 8.67
N PHE A 187 0.04 0.89 8.45
CA PHE A 187 0.82 0.17 9.45
C PHE A 187 0.95 0.98 10.75
N VAL A 188 1.41 2.24 10.68
CA VAL A 188 1.60 3.06 11.90
C VAL A 188 0.27 3.47 12.53
N ALA A 189 -0.82 3.62 11.77
CA ALA A 189 -2.16 3.86 12.31
C ALA A 189 -2.68 2.67 13.14
N LEU A 190 -2.51 1.44 12.63
CA LEU A 190 -2.88 0.24 13.37
C LEU A 190 -2.01 0.04 14.62
N MET A 191 -0.71 0.36 14.54
CA MET A 191 0.16 0.38 15.71
C MET A 191 -0.25 1.47 16.72
N ALA A 192 -0.70 2.65 16.27
CA ALA A 192 -1.24 3.69 17.14
C ALA A 192 -2.49 3.19 17.89
N LEU A 193 -3.42 2.52 17.19
CA LEU A 193 -4.61 1.91 17.81
C LEU A 193 -4.27 0.77 18.78
N TYR A 194 -3.31 -0.09 18.42
CA TYR A 194 -2.79 -1.13 19.32
C TYR A 194 -2.20 -0.52 20.59
N PHE A 195 -1.29 0.44 20.47
CA PHE A 195 -0.68 1.08 21.63
C PHE A 195 -1.70 1.89 22.44
N LEU A 196 -2.70 2.52 21.80
CA LEU A 196 -3.78 3.22 22.49
C LEU A 196 -4.65 2.26 23.30
N ASP A 197 -5.11 1.15 22.72
CA ASP A 197 -5.87 0.11 23.45
C ASP A 197 -5.06 -0.43 24.64
N ARG A 198 -3.77 -0.75 24.43
CA ARG A 198 -2.86 -1.17 25.50
C ARG A 198 -2.69 -0.08 26.57
N ALA A 199 -2.62 1.20 26.19
CA ALA A 199 -2.52 2.33 27.11
C ALA A 199 -3.79 2.49 27.96
N LEU A 200 -4.97 2.43 27.34
CA LEU A 200 -6.28 2.56 28.00
C LEU A 200 -6.53 1.39 28.97
N GLN A 201 -6.21 0.16 28.58
CA GLN A 201 -6.38 -1.03 29.43
C GLN A 201 -5.44 -1.02 30.65
N GLN A 202 -4.16 -0.66 30.47
CA GLN A 202 -3.13 -0.76 31.53
C GLN A 202 -2.88 0.57 32.27
N ARG A 203 -3.51 1.67 31.84
CA ARG A 203 -3.21 3.05 32.27
C ARG A 203 -1.72 3.43 32.10
N SER A 204 -1.10 2.93 31.02
CA SER A 204 0.34 3.09 30.78
C SER A 204 0.65 4.34 29.96
N ARG A 205 1.34 5.31 30.58
CA ARG A 205 1.83 6.52 29.90
C ARG A 205 2.84 6.24 28.78
N TRP A 206 3.61 5.16 28.88
CA TRP A 206 4.59 4.77 27.86
C TRP A 206 3.92 4.23 26.60
N MET A 207 2.86 3.43 26.77
CA MET A 207 2.03 2.99 25.65
C MET A 207 1.30 4.19 25.00
N LEU A 208 0.87 5.17 25.80
CA LEU A 208 0.27 6.40 25.28
C LEU A 208 1.28 7.24 24.47
N LEU A 209 2.54 7.33 24.92
CA LEU A 209 3.61 7.99 24.17
C LEU A 209 3.85 7.29 22.81
N TRP A 210 3.97 5.96 22.80
CA TRP A 210 4.13 5.22 21.54
C TRP A 210 2.92 5.38 20.62
N ALA A 211 1.69 5.36 21.16
CA ALA A 211 0.49 5.65 20.38
C ALA A 211 0.57 7.06 19.76
N THR A 212 1.02 8.06 20.52
CA THR A 212 1.16 9.46 20.07
C THR A 212 2.19 9.60 18.96
N VAL A 213 3.35 8.92 19.06
CA VAL A 213 4.38 8.90 18.02
C VAL A 213 3.86 8.21 16.75
N CYS A 214 3.24 7.04 16.87
CA CYS A 214 2.64 6.34 15.72
C CYS A 214 1.50 7.15 15.07
N SER A 215 0.73 7.90 15.87
CA SER A 215 -0.31 8.81 15.39
C SER A 215 0.27 9.99 14.61
N ALA A 216 1.35 10.62 15.11
CA ALA A 216 2.07 11.65 14.37
C ALA A 216 2.65 11.11 13.05
N LEU A 217 3.23 9.91 13.05
CA LEU A 217 3.70 9.24 11.83
C LEU A 217 2.55 8.91 10.87
N THR A 218 1.34 8.62 11.37
CA THR A 218 0.16 8.41 10.51
C THR A 218 -0.18 9.70 9.75
N VAL A 219 -0.29 10.81 10.48
CA VAL A 219 -0.56 12.14 9.90
C VAL A 219 0.52 12.56 8.93
N LEU A 220 1.79 12.30 9.25
CA LEU A 220 2.92 12.59 8.37
C LEU A 220 3.07 11.61 7.19
N SER A 221 2.29 10.53 7.12
CA SER A 221 2.40 9.53 6.02
C SER A 221 1.29 9.62 4.99
N HIS A 222 0.02 9.75 5.41
CA HIS A 222 -1.12 9.78 4.47
C HIS A 222 -2.38 10.40 5.12
N LEU A 223 -2.96 11.43 4.49
CA LEU A 223 -4.09 12.17 5.06
C LEU A 223 -5.36 11.32 5.26
N GLU A 224 -5.75 10.50 4.29
CA GLU A 224 -6.94 9.63 4.49
C GLU A 224 -6.75 8.63 5.64
N THR A 225 -5.51 8.19 5.89
CA THR A 225 -5.23 7.28 7.00
C THR A 225 -5.21 8.02 8.34
N ALA A 226 -4.87 9.31 8.34
CA ALA A 226 -5.06 10.19 9.48
C ALA A 226 -6.55 10.33 9.84
N TRP A 227 -7.43 10.47 8.84
CA TRP A 227 -8.88 10.47 9.04
C TRP A 227 -9.40 9.14 9.60
N PHE A 228 -8.95 7.99 9.06
CA PHE A 228 -9.23 6.67 9.62
C PHE A 228 -8.82 6.59 11.10
N LEU A 229 -7.62 7.04 11.47
CA LEU A 229 -7.16 7.01 12.86
C LEU A 229 -7.99 7.97 13.74
N ALA A 230 -8.17 9.22 13.30
CA ALA A 230 -8.89 10.26 14.04
C ALA A 230 -10.34 9.87 14.35
N THR A 231 -10.96 9.05 13.51
CA THR A 231 -12.35 8.58 13.67
C THR A 231 -12.44 7.25 14.42
N SER A 232 -11.41 6.42 14.34
CA SER A 232 -11.24 5.22 15.18
C SER A 232 -11.03 5.56 16.67
N VAL A 233 -10.28 6.62 16.97
CA VAL A 233 -9.90 7.00 18.36
C VAL A 233 -11.12 7.29 19.27
N PRO A 234 -12.15 8.06 18.87
CA PRO A 234 -13.38 8.22 19.63
C PRO A 234 -14.09 6.89 19.95
N VAL A 235 -14.13 5.95 19.00
CA VAL A 235 -14.74 4.63 19.24
C VAL A 235 -13.94 3.85 20.30
N PHE A 236 -12.61 3.87 20.23
CA PHE A 236 -11.77 3.25 21.26
C PHE A 236 -11.94 3.93 22.63
N LEU A 237 -12.04 5.26 22.68
CA LEU A 237 -12.33 6.01 23.91
C LEU A 237 -13.70 5.62 24.52
N LEU A 238 -14.74 5.50 23.69
CA LEU A 238 -16.11 5.19 24.10
C LEU A 238 -16.27 3.81 24.77
N TRP A 239 -15.52 2.79 24.31
CA TRP A 239 -15.60 1.42 24.86
C TRP A 239 -14.44 1.04 25.80
N ARG A 240 -13.21 1.52 25.58
CA ARG A 240 -12.02 1.17 26.41
C ARG A 240 -11.61 2.28 27.36
N GLY A 241 -11.98 3.53 27.10
CA GLY A 241 -11.39 4.72 27.72
C GLY A 241 -12.31 5.58 28.58
N ARG A 242 -13.47 5.07 29.04
CA ARG A 242 -14.45 5.78 29.89
C ARG A 242 -13.98 6.08 31.33
N SER A 243 -12.74 6.56 31.50
CA SER A 243 -12.14 6.92 32.78
C SER A 243 -11.40 8.25 32.67
N ARG A 244 -11.09 8.89 33.81
CA ARG A 244 -10.31 10.15 33.81
C ARG A 244 -9.01 10.01 33.02
N PHE A 245 -8.26 8.92 33.23
CA PHE A 245 -7.04 8.62 32.48
C PHE A 245 -7.29 8.47 30.97
N GLY A 246 -8.40 7.84 30.57
CA GLY A 246 -8.70 7.66 29.15
C GLY A 246 -9.04 8.98 28.46
N VAL A 247 -9.88 9.82 29.07
CA VAL A 247 -10.22 11.13 28.52
C VAL A 247 -9.01 12.07 28.48
N THR A 248 -8.27 12.22 29.59
CA THR A 248 -7.09 13.09 29.60
C THR A 248 -5.95 12.51 28.76
N GLY A 249 -5.81 11.19 28.71
CA GLY A 249 -4.82 10.50 27.89
C GLY A 249 -5.07 10.69 26.40
N VAL A 250 -6.31 10.51 25.93
CA VAL A 250 -6.68 10.76 24.52
C VAL A 250 -6.52 12.25 24.16
N ALA A 251 -6.84 13.17 25.08
CA ALA A 251 -6.57 14.59 24.85
C ALA A 251 -5.07 14.90 24.72
N LEU A 252 -4.22 14.34 25.60
CA LEU A 252 -2.76 14.49 25.51
C LEU A 252 -2.16 13.82 24.26
N PHE A 253 -2.71 12.67 23.84
CA PHE A 253 -2.38 12.01 22.57
C PHE A 253 -2.70 12.89 21.36
N GLY A 254 -3.87 13.54 21.35
CA GLY A 254 -4.26 14.47 20.28
C GLY A 254 -3.36 15.70 20.23
N LEU A 255 -3.13 16.35 21.37
CA LEU A 255 -2.23 17.50 21.48
C LEU A 255 -0.79 17.14 21.10
N GLY A 256 -0.30 15.98 21.54
CA GLY A 256 1.03 15.48 21.18
C GLY A 256 1.16 15.16 19.69
N THR A 257 0.11 14.61 19.07
CA THR A 257 0.06 14.38 17.61
C THR A 257 0.19 15.71 16.86
N VAL A 258 -0.62 16.71 17.22
CA VAL A 258 -0.57 18.06 16.60
C VAL A 258 0.80 18.71 16.79
N ALA A 259 1.39 18.63 17.98
CA ALA A 259 2.69 19.20 18.27
C ALA A 259 3.83 18.53 17.48
N LEU A 260 3.78 17.20 17.31
CA LEU A 260 4.80 16.45 16.55
C LEU A 260 4.68 16.65 15.04
N THR A 261 3.50 16.97 14.51
CA THR A 261 3.32 17.27 13.06
C THR A 261 3.44 18.75 12.72
N ALA A 262 3.45 19.63 13.72
CA ALA A 262 3.59 21.09 13.56
C ALA A 262 4.77 21.56 12.69
N PRO A 263 5.96 20.93 12.73
CA PRO A 263 7.06 21.35 11.85
C PRO A 263 6.75 21.25 10.36
N TRP A 264 5.91 20.28 9.95
CA TRP A 264 5.52 20.11 8.54
C TRP A 264 4.38 21.06 8.17
N TRP A 265 3.21 20.96 8.81
CA TRP A 265 2.07 21.80 8.42
C TRP A 265 2.34 23.28 8.69
N GLY A 266 3.10 23.62 9.73
CA GLY A 266 3.52 25.00 9.99
C GLY A 266 4.40 25.58 8.89
N LEU A 267 5.32 24.77 8.32
CA LEU A 267 6.15 25.20 7.20
C LEU A 267 5.34 25.36 5.90
N VAL A 268 4.37 24.48 5.64
CA VAL A 268 3.41 24.63 4.53
C VAL A 268 2.59 25.90 4.69
N LEU A 269 2.04 26.18 5.88
CA LEU A 269 1.29 27.41 6.15
C LEU A 269 2.13 28.69 5.96
N ILE A 270 3.41 28.66 6.31
CA ILE A 270 4.32 29.81 6.17
C ILE A 270 4.62 30.12 4.69
N ARG A 271 4.75 29.08 3.84
CA ARG A 271 5.06 29.21 2.41
C ARG A 271 3.83 29.48 1.55
N HIS A 272 2.79 28.67 1.75
CA HIS A 272 1.64 28.54 0.83
C HIS A 272 0.29 28.95 1.45
N GLY A 273 0.28 29.31 2.74
CA GLY A 273 -0.95 29.58 3.48
C GLY A 273 -1.84 28.34 3.64
N LEU A 274 -3.15 28.57 3.80
CA LEU A 274 -4.15 27.51 3.96
C LEU A 274 -4.58 26.86 2.62
N SER A 275 -4.22 27.47 1.48
CA SER A 275 -4.70 27.11 0.15
C SER A 275 -4.55 25.60 -0.17
N PRO A 276 -3.35 24.98 -0.04
CA PRO A 276 -3.18 23.58 -0.42
C PRO A 276 -3.99 22.60 0.45
N PHE A 277 -4.22 22.92 1.73
CA PHE A 277 -5.02 22.09 2.63
C PHE A 277 -6.52 22.19 2.34
N LEU A 278 -7.00 23.35 1.88
CA LEU A 278 -8.39 23.52 1.45
C LEU A 278 -8.64 22.79 0.13
N ALA A 279 -7.74 22.93 -0.86
CA ALA A 279 -7.80 22.19 -2.13
C ALA A 279 -7.79 20.67 -1.91
N ALA A 280 -6.89 20.15 -1.07
CA ALA A 280 -6.79 18.72 -0.78
C ALA A 280 -8.00 18.16 0.00
N MET A 281 -8.75 19.02 0.70
CA MET A 281 -10.00 18.65 1.38
C MET A 281 -11.18 18.60 0.41
N GLU A 282 -11.20 19.47 -0.60
CA GLU A 282 -12.21 19.51 -1.66
C GLU A 282 -12.10 18.28 -2.58
N SER A 283 -10.89 18.00 -3.09
CA SER A 283 -10.59 16.85 -3.96
C SER A 283 -10.67 15.48 -3.29
N GLY A 284 -10.48 15.42 -1.96
CA GLY A 284 -10.48 14.15 -1.21
C GLY A 284 -11.83 13.42 -1.15
N GLY A 285 -12.94 14.16 -1.28
CA GLY A 285 -14.31 13.64 -1.28
C GLY A 285 -14.80 13.09 0.07
N THR A 286 -16.08 13.30 0.37
CA THR A 286 -16.79 12.66 1.48
C THR A 286 -18.22 12.33 1.06
N MET A 287 -18.89 11.39 1.76
CA MET A 287 -20.34 11.19 1.59
C MET A 287 -21.16 12.47 1.87
N LEU A 288 -20.59 13.40 2.65
CA LEU A 288 -21.18 14.72 2.93
C LEU A 288 -21.11 15.64 1.71
N SER A 289 -19.97 15.68 0.99
CA SER A 289 -19.78 16.55 -0.17
C SER A 289 -20.44 16.02 -1.44
N GLN A 290 -20.60 14.70 -1.58
CA GLN A 290 -21.26 14.07 -2.73
C GLN A 290 -22.80 13.96 -2.59
N GLY A 291 -23.40 14.47 -1.50
CA GLY A 291 -24.85 14.43 -1.28
C GLY A 291 -25.45 13.02 -1.07
N SER A 292 -24.60 12.00 -0.91
CA SER A 292 -24.97 10.57 -0.91
C SER A 292 -25.43 10.04 0.46
N LEU A 293 -25.61 10.91 1.46
CA LEU A 293 -26.21 10.62 2.78
C LEU A 293 -27.66 10.09 2.77
N GLY A 294 -28.29 9.95 1.60
CA GLY A 294 -29.58 9.28 1.48
C GLY A 294 -29.50 7.80 1.84
N ALA A 295 -30.64 7.20 2.19
CA ALA A 295 -30.73 5.75 2.40
C ALA A 295 -30.21 4.96 1.19
N GLY A 296 -30.33 5.51 -0.03
CA GLY A 296 -29.75 4.96 -1.25
C GLY A 296 -28.23 4.78 -1.20
N GLY A 297 -27.44 5.81 -0.85
CA GLY A 297 -25.98 5.70 -0.86
C GLY A 297 -25.42 4.72 0.18
N LEU A 298 -26.06 4.63 1.36
CA LEU A 298 -25.73 3.59 2.34
C LEU A 298 -26.17 2.19 1.88
N TRP A 299 -27.28 2.11 1.15
CA TRP A 299 -27.82 0.87 0.61
C TRP A 299 -26.96 0.35 -0.56
N ASP A 300 -26.53 1.21 -1.48
CA ASP A 300 -25.57 0.88 -2.53
C ASP A 300 -24.28 0.35 -1.92
N TYR A 301 -23.77 0.99 -0.86
CA TYR A 301 -22.59 0.52 -0.12
C TYR A 301 -22.80 -0.85 0.57
N LEU A 302 -24.01 -1.13 1.07
CA LEU A 302 -24.35 -2.43 1.69
C LEU A 302 -24.65 -3.54 0.66
N GLN A 303 -25.13 -3.17 -0.53
CA GLN A 303 -25.44 -4.09 -1.62
C GLN A 303 -24.24 -4.40 -2.51
N ASN A 304 -23.21 -3.55 -2.53
CA ASN A 304 -22.10 -3.68 -3.45
C ASN A 304 -20.92 -4.54 -2.89
N PRO A 305 -20.72 -5.78 -3.38
CA PRO A 305 -19.60 -6.63 -2.98
C PRO A 305 -18.23 -6.18 -3.53
N GLU A 306 -18.13 -5.04 -4.22
CA GLU A 306 -16.86 -4.40 -4.58
C GLU A 306 -16.05 -3.96 -3.36
N MET A 307 -16.67 -3.77 -2.19
CA MET A 307 -15.96 -3.40 -0.95
C MET A 307 -14.77 -4.28 -0.60
N THR A 308 -14.80 -5.58 -0.93
CA THR A 308 -13.67 -6.52 -0.71
C THR A 308 -12.83 -6.77 -1.96
N SER A 309 -13.30 -6.30 -3.12
CA SER A 309 -12.74 -6.54 -4.47
C SER A 309 -12.53 -8.03 -4.80
N GLU A 310 -13.37 -8.92 -4.26
CA GLU A 310 -13.31 -10.38 -4.47
C GLU A 310 -13.87 -10.77 -5.87
N PRO A 311 -13.06 -11.23 -6.85
CA PRO A 311 -13.50 -11.33 -8.25
C PRO A 311 -14.62 -12.35 -8.48
N LEU A 312 -14.70 -13.39 -7.65
CA LEU A 312 -15.71 -14.46 -7.74
C LEU A 312 -16.85 -14.22 -6.74
N PHE A 313 -16.94 -15.07 -5.71
CA PHE A 313 -17.95 -14.99 -4.66
C PHE A 313 -17.39 -14.24 -3.44
N PRO A 314 -18.12 -13.29 -2.83
CA PRO A 314 -17.61 -12.43 -1.77
C PRO A 314 -17.64 -13.13 -0.40
N VAL A 315 -16.79 -14.14 -0.24
CA VAL A 315 -16.73 -14.99 0.96
C VAL A 315 -16.25 -14.20 2.18
N PHE A 316 -15.30 -13.29 2.03
CA PHE A 316 -14.83 -12.47 3.17
C PHE A 316 -15.89 -11.49 3.64
N TRP A 317 -16.67 -10.90 2.73
CA TRP A 317 -17.84 -10.08 3.07
C TRP A 317 -18.87 -10.86 3.89
N LEU A 318 -19.25 -12.06 3.45
CA LEU A 318 -20.22 -12.90 4.16
C LEU A 318 -19.74 -13.36 5.54
N LEU A 319 -18.45 -13.69 5.67
CA LEU A 319 -17.85 -14.01 6.97
C LEU A 319 -17.84 -12.78 7.90
N ALA A 320 -17.59 -11.58 7.37
CA ALA A 320 -17.65 -10.35 8.13
C ALA A 320 -19.08 -10.00 8.58
N LEU A 321 -20.09 -10.21 7.72
CA LEU A 321 -21.51 -10.07 8.08
C LEU A 321 -21.95 -11.07 9.16
N LEU A 322 -21.48 -12.32 9.09
CA LEU A 322 -21.71 -13.30 10.16
C LEU A 322 -21.08 -12.83 11.48
N GLY A 323 -19.83 -12.34 11.44
CA GLY A 323 -19.17 -11.76 12.60
C GLY A 323 -19.86 -10.52 13.16
N PHE A 324 -20.43 -9.68 12.29
CA PHE A 324 -21.24 -8.52 12.66
C PHE A 324 -22.50 -8.95 13.40
N GLY A 325 -23.26 -9.92 12.87
CA GLY A 325 -24.45 -10.48 13.53
C GLY A 325 -24.14 -11.12 14.88
N VAL A 326 -23.03 -11.88 14.97
CA VAL A 326 -22.52 -12.44 16.23
C VAL A 326 -22.15 -11.35 17.24
N ALA A 327 -21.50 -10.27 16.80
CA ALA A 327 -21.14 -9.15 17.66
C ALA A 327 -22.39 -8.41 18.20
N LEU A 328 -23.39 -8.17 17.36
CA LEU A 328 -24.68 -7.60 17.77
C LEU A 328 -25.43 -8.49 18.75
N GLY A 329 -25.55 -9.80 18.48
CA GLY A 329 -26.22 -10.76 19.35
C GLY A 329 -25.59 -10.89 20.75
N ARG A 330 -24.33 -10.46 20.90
CA ARG A 330 -23.59 -10.40 22.17
C ARG A 330 -23.53 -9.00 22.80
N GLY A 331 -24.15 -7.99 22.20
CA GLY A 331 -24.04 -6.60 22.63
C GLY A 331 -22.63 -6.00 22.49
N SER A 332 -21.74 -6.64 21.73
CA SER A 332 -20.34 -6.21 21.52
C SER A 332 -20.26 -5.17 20.40
N LEU A 333 -20.79 -3.97 20.70
CA LEU A 333 -21.00 -2.92 19.69
C LEU A 333 -19.73 -2.21 19.20
N LEU A 334 -18.55 -2.43 19.80
CA LEU A 334 -17.30 -1.75 19.42
C LEU A 334 -16.98 -1.92 17.92
N LEU A 335 -16.95 -3.16 17.42
CA LEU A 335 -16.59 -3.43 16.02
C LEU A 335 -17.70 -3.04 15.02
N PRO A 336 -19.00 -3.33 15.28
CA PRO A 336 -20.09 -2.81 14.46
C PRO A 336 -20.10 -1.28 14.33
N VAL A 337 -19.93 -0.56 15.44
CA VAL A 337 -19.90 0.91 15.44
C VAL A 337 -18.63 1.45 14.78
N TRP A 338 -17.49 0.79 14.97
CA TRP A 338 -16.25 1.18 14.30
C TRP A 338 -16.39 1.02 12.78
N TRP A 339 -16.87 -0.13 12.30
CA TRP A 339 -17.13 -0.34 10.88
C TRP A 339 -18.07 0.73 10.32
N ALA A 340 -19.24 0.94 10.96
CA ALA A 340 -20.22 1.94 10.53
C ALA A 340 -19.65 3.36 10.53
N SER A 341 -18.80 3.72 11.51
CA SER A 341 -18.17 5.05 11.54
C SER A 341 -17.28 5.32 10.33
N ILE A 342 -16.50 4.34 9.87
CA ILE A 342 -15.64 4.48 8.69
C ILE A 342 -16.48 4.67 7.43
N VAL A 343 -17.54 3.87 7.28
CA VAL A 343 -18.49 3.96 6.16
C VAL A 343 -19.13 5.35 6.08
N LEU A 344 -19.62 5.88 7.20
CA LEU A 344 -20.37 7.14 7.25
C LEU A 344 -19.52 8.39 6.96
N ILE A 345 -18.20 8.32 7.10
CA ILE A 345 -17.29 9.41 6.70
C ILE A 345 -17.11 9.40 5.17
N GLY A 346 -16.99 8.21 4.60
CA GLY A 346 -17.03 7.99 3.16
C GLY A 346 -15.93 8.70 2.37
N THR A 347 -14.66 8.61 2.80
CA THR A 347 -13.53 9.04 1.98
C THR A 347 -13.30 8.08 0.81
N ARG A 348 -12.58 8.52 -0.23
CA ARG A 348 -12.27 7.70 -1.43
C ARG A 348 -11.62 6.35 -1.09
N ALA A 349 -10.73 6.29 -0.08
CA ALA A 349 -10.09 5.06 0.37
C ALA A 349 -10.86 4.29 1.47
N ALA A 350 -12.08 4.70 1.85
CA ALA A 350 -12.90 4.02 2.86
C ALA A 350 -13.02 2.49 2.68
N PRO A 351 -13.18 1.93 1.45
CA PRO A 351 -13.23 0.48 1.24
C PRO A 351 -11.94 -0.26 1.69
N THR A 352 -10.79 0.42 1.70
CA THR A 352 -9.53 -0.16 2.23
C THR A 352 -9.53 -0.20 3.76
N PHE A 353 -10.04 0.85 4.42
CA PHE A 353 -10.03 0.96 5.89
C PHE A 353 -11.06 0.08 6.58
N VAL A 354 -12.26 -0.09 6.00
CA VAL A 354 -13.32 -0.98 6.54
C VAL A 354 -12.89 -2.44 6.63
N ILE A 355 -11.91 -2.89 5.84
CA ILE A 355 -11.40 -4.26 5.93
C ILE A 355 -10.76 -4.54 7.29
N VAL A 356 -10.27 -3.52 8.00
CA VAL A 356 -9.69 -3.67 9.35
C VAL A 356 -10.76 -4.17 10.35
N PRO A 357 -11.87 -3.45 10.63
CA PRO A 357 -12.92 -3.98 11.50
C PRO A 357 -13.61 -5.22 10.92
N MET A 358 -13.73 -5.39 9.60
CA MET A 358 -14.26 -6.62 9.01
C MET A 358 -13.41 -7.85 9.35
N ALA A 359 -12.08 -7.77 9.18
CA ALA A 359 -11.17 -8.85 9.55
C ALA A 359 -11.25 -9.16 11.06
N LEU A 360 -11.39 -8.12 11.90
CA LEU A 360 -11.61 -8.29 13.33
C LEU A 360 -12.96 -8.95 13.65
N LEU A 361 -14.04 -8.64 12.92
CA LEU A 361 -15.34 -9.31 13.06
C LEU A 361 -15.26 -10.80 12.71
N VAL A 362 -14.55 -11.16 11.64
CA VAL A 362 -14.25 -12.58 11.31
C VAL A 362 -13.43 -13.23 12.43
N GLY A 363 -12.42 -12.53 12.95
CA GLY A 363 -11.64 -12.98 14.11
C GLY A 363 -12.49 -13.23 15.35
N GLY A 364 -13.47 -12.37 15.63
CA GLY A 364 -14.45 -12.54 16.70
C GLY A 364 -15.36 -13.76 16.47
N ALA A 365 -15.88 -13.94 15.26
CA ALA A 365 -16.70 -15.09 14.88
C ALA A 365 -15.95 -16.43 15.04
N ALA A 366 -14.65 -16.46 14.72
CA ALA A 366 -13.82 -17.66 14.88
C ALA A 366 -13.70 -18.14 16.34
N ILE A 367 -13.85 -17.23 17.33
CA ILE A 367 -13.93 -17.61 18.75
C ILE A 367 -15.19 -18.45 19.00
N GLU A 368 -16.32 -18.06 18.40
CA GLU A 368 -17.62 -18.71 18.56
C GLU A 368 -17.67 -20.06 17.89
N VAL A 369 -17.21 -20.14 16.64
CA VAL A 369 -17.12 -21.43 15.92
C VAL A 369 -16.33 -22.43 16.77
N ARG A 370 -15.20 -22.02 17.36
CA ARG A 370 -14.41 -22.89 18.26
C ARG A 370 -15.18 -23.31 19.53
N TRP A 371 -15.97 -22.43 20.14
CA TRP A 371 -16.80 -22.77 21.31
C TRP A 371 -17.93 -23.74 20.95
N TRP A 372 -18.67 -23.48 19.86
CA TRP A 372 -19.72 -24.36 19.36
C TRP A 372 -19.19 -25.76 19.03
N LEU A 373 -17.99 -25.86 18.44
CA LEU A 373 -17.33 -27.13 18.15
C LEU A 373 -16.88 -27.89 19.40
N ALA A 374 -16.50 -27.18 20.47
CA ALA A 374 -16.20 -27.81 21.75
C ALA A 374 -17.48 -28.41 22.36
N TRP A 375 -18.54 -27.60 22.44
CA TRP A 375 -19.84 -28.00 22.99
C TRP A 375 -20.52 -29.15 22.21
N LEU A 376 -20.55 -29.08 20.88
CA LEU A 376 -20.99 -30.19 20.02
C LEU A 376 -20.18 -31.46 20.29
N GLY A 377 -18.88 -31.31 20.58
CA GLY A 377 -17.99 -32.41 20.91
C GLY A 377 -18.21 -33.03 22.29
N GLU A 378 -18.84 -32.30 23.21
CA GLU A 378 -19.26 -32.80 24.53
C GLU A 378 -20.64 -33.47 24.46
N GLN A 379 -21.54 -33.01 23.58
CA GLN A 379 -22.90 -33.56 23.43
C GLN A 379 -22.96 -34.84 22.58
N LEU A 380 -22.01 -35.05 21.65
CA LEU A 380 -21.99 -36.22 20.78
C LEU A 380 -21.27 -37.42 21.45
N GLU A 381 -22.03 -38.21 22.23
CA GLU A 381 -21.56 -39.49 22.76
C GLU A 381 -21.28 -40.50 21.64
N GLY A 382 -20.00 -40.62 21.25
CA GLY A 382 -19.54 -41.65 20.33
C GLY A 382 -18.31 -41.23 19.54
N GLN A 383 -17.16 -41.89 19.78
CA GLN A 383 -15.89 -41.49 19.16
C GLN A 383 -15.94 -41.49 17.62
N ALA A 384 -16.67 -42.41 16.99
CA ALA A 384 -16.79 -42.48 15.53
C ALA A 384 -17.61 -41.32 14.93
N VAL A 385 -18.74 -40.94 15.55
CA VAL A 385 -19.55 -39.79 15.10
C VAL A 385 -18.79 -38.49 15.36
N LEU A 386 -18.15 -38.37 16.51
CA LEU A 386 -17.30 -37.23 16.87
C LEU A 386 -16.11 -37.09 15.90
N GLN A 387 -15.45 -38.19 15.52
CA GLN A 387 -14.39 -38.19 14.51
C GLN A 387 -14.93 -37.83 13.12
N GLY A 388 -16.08 -38.35 12.71
CA GLY A 388 -16.74 -38.00 11.44
C GLY A 388 -17.09 -36.52 11.35
N VAL A 389 -17.73 -35.96 12.39
CA VAL A 389 -18.04 -34.52 12.46
C VAL A 389 -16.77 -33.68 12.49
N ARG A 390 -15.77 -34.02 13.32
CA ARG A 390 -14.48 -33.32 13.34
C ARG A 390 -13.76 -33.40 12.00
N PHE A 391 -13.78 -34.54 11.31
CA PHE A 391 -13.15 -34.72 10.01
C PHE A 391 -13.85 -33.91 8.92
N SER A 392 -15.17 -34.01 8.81
CA SER A 392 -15.96 -33.22 7.84
C SER A 392 -15.81 -31.72 8.07
N LEU A 393 -15.76 -31.27 9.33
CA LEU A 393 -15.70 -29.86 9.66
C LEU A 393 -14.26 -29.32 9.63
N THR A 394 -13.24 -30.13 9.93
CA THR A 394 -11.85 -29.81 9.62
C THR A 394 -11.64 -29.75 8.11
N THR A 395 -12.23 -30.67 7.34
CA THR A 395 -12.21 -30.65 5.87
C THR A 395 -12.93 -29.41 5.34
N PHE A 396 -14.06 -29.00 5.92
CA PHE A 396 -14.76 -27.77 5.55
C PHE A 396 -13.99 -26.50 5.93
N LEU A 397 -13.32 -26.47 7.09
CA LEU A 397 -12.45 -25.36 7.50
C LEU A 397 -11.17 -25.29 6.65
N VAL A 398 -10.58 -26.43 6.30
CA VAL A 398 -9.41 -26.51 5.40
C VAL A 398 -9.82 -26.15 3.98
N ALA A 399 -10.94 -26.65 3.46
CA ALA A 399 -11.48 -26.24 2.16
C ALA A 399 -11.84 -24.75 2.14
N GLY A 400 -12.44 -24.24 3.21
CA GLY A 400 -12.69 -22.81 3.43
C GLY A 400 -11.39 -22.02 3.39
N VAL A 401 -10.38 -22.38 4.19
CA VAL A 401 -9.04 -21.77 4.16
C VAL A 401 -8.42 -21.88 2.77
N MET A 402 -8.51 -23.01 2.07
CA MET A 402 -7.99 -23.18 0.71
C MET A 402 -8.74 -22.33 -0.33
N VAL A 403 -10.03 -22.06 -0.13
CA VAL A 403 -10.82 -21.10 -0.94
C VAL A 403 -10.45 -19.65 -0.61
N LEU A 404 -10.20 -19.32 0.66
CA LEU A 404 -9.76 -17.99 1.12
C LEU A 404 -8.30 -17.71 0.68
N LEU A 405 -7.45 -18.74 0.62
CA LEU A 405 -6.13 -18.72 0.01
C LEU A 405 -6.25 -18.58 -1.50
N GLY A 406 -7.13 -19.37 -2.12
CA GLY A 406 -7.42 -19.35 -3.55
C GLY A 406 -7.88 -17.99 -4.03
N SER A 407 -8.86 -17.35 -3.38
CA SER A 407 -9.36 -16.03 -3.78
C SER A 407 -8.26 -14.97 -3.73
N GLY A 408 -7.48 -14.93 -2.64
CA GLY A 408 -6.33 -14.02 -2.51
C GLY A 408 -5.16 -14.32 -3.47
N LEU A 409 -5.01 -15.56 -3.95
CA LEU A 409 -3.98 -16.00 -4.91
C LEU A 409 -4.43 -16.00 -6.37
N VAL A 410 -5.74 -15.92 -6.64
CA VAL A 410 -6.30 -15.88 -8.00
C VAL A 410 -6.21 -14.47 -8.56
N VAL A 411 -6.64 -13.44 -7.79
CA VAL A 411 -6.74 -12.02 -8.23
C VAL A 411 -5.57 -11.57 -9.11
N GLY A 412 -5.85 -10.87 -10.19
CA GLY A 412 -4.85 -10.22 -11.04
C GLY A 412 -5.47 -9.74 -12.35
N PRO A 413 -4.65 -9.25 -13.29
CA PRO A 413 -5.13 -8.71 -14.56
C PRO A 413 -5.93 -9.71 -15.39
N GLY A 414 -7.02 -9.25 -15.98
CA GLY A 414 -7.96 -10.03 -16.78
C GLY A 414 -9.00 -10.79 -15.95
N GLN A 415 -9.20 -10.45 -14.67
CA GLN A 415 -10.16 -11.14 -13.79
C GLN A 415 -11.30 -10.24 -13.29
N GLY A 416 -11.32 -8.97 -13.70
CA GLY A 416 -12.36 -8.03 -13.33
C GLY A 416 -12.13 -7.37 -11.97
N ARG A 417 -12.81 -6.23 -11.80
CA ARG A 417 -12.68 -5.32 -10.64
C ARG A 417 -11.24 -4.81 -10.50
N GLU A 418 -10.92 -4.27 -9.34
CA GLU A 418 -9.63 -3.64 -9.02
C GLU A 418 -8.39 -4.56 -9.17
N GLY A 419 -8.57 -5.88 -9.37
CA GLY A 419 -7.46 -6.78 -9.70
C GLY A 419 -6.78 -6.44 -11.04
N ASP A 420 -7.51 -5.79 -11.94
CA ASP A 420 -7.01 -5.33 -13.24
C ASP A 420 -6.05 -4.15 -13.11
N PHE A 421 -6.09 -3.43 -11.99
CA PHE A 421 -5.19 -2.30 -11.68
C PHE A 421 -3.80 -2.75 -11.22
N LEU A 422 -3.59 -4.05 -10.93
CA LEU A 422 -2.27 -4.59 -10.55
C LEU A 422 -1.37 -4.84 -11.76
N GLN A 423 -1.13 -3.79 -12.53
CA GLN A 423 -0.21 -3.74 -13.67
C GLN A 423 0.77 -2.59 -13.48
N ALA A 424 1.95 -2.68 -14.09
CA ALA A 424 2.87 -1.55 -14.22
C ALA A 424 2.87 -1.01 -15.65
N LEU A 425 3.73 -0.04 -15.92
CA LEU A 425 4.24 0.17 -17.28
C LEU A 425 5.06 -1.05 -17.71
N SER A 426 4.86 -1.51 -18.95
CA SER A 426 5.76 -2.49 -19.56
C SER A 426 7.10 -1.85 -19.92
N VAL A 427 8.17 -2.66 -20.04
CA VAL A 427 9.51 -2.20 -20.45
C VAL A 427 9.46 -1.40 -21.76
N ALA A 428 8.63 -1.82 -22.71
CA ALA A 428 8.41 -1.08 -23.95
C ALA A 428 7.80 0.31 -23.71
N GLN A 429 6.78 0.42 -22.85
CA GLN A 429 6.17 1.71 -22.49
C GLN A 429 7.14 2.64 -21.74
N VAL A 430 7.97 2.10 -20.84
CA VAL A 430 9.02 2.87 -20.15
C VAL A 430 9.99 3.44 -21.18
N HIS A 431 10.54 2.61 -22.08
CA HIS A 431 11.45 3.09 -23.13
C HIS A 431 10.81 4.10 -24.10
N ALA A 432 9.53 3.94 -24.44
CA ALA A 432 8.81 4.92 -25.24
C ALA A 432 8.69 6.26 -24.52
N ILE A 433 8.43 6.27 -23.20
CA ILE A 433 8.40 7.49 -22.38
C ILE A 433 9.80 8.11 -22.26
N GLU A 434 10.86 7.33 -22.02
CA GLU A 434 12.26 7.79 -22.06
C GLU A 434 12.68 8.33 -23.45
N ARG A 435 12.02 7.88 -24.53
CA ARG A 435 12.21 8.44 -25.86
C ARG A 435 11.50 9.80 -26.01
N VAL A 436 10.38 10.05 -25.33
CA VAL A 436 9.71 11.37 -25.29
C VAL A 436 10.65 12.44 -24.74
N GLU A 437 11.35 12.18 -23.62
CA GLU A 437 12.30 13.14 -23.03
C GLU A 437 13.34 13.64 -24.05
N ARG A 438 13.90 12.70 -24.83
CA ARG A 438 14.94 12.96 -25.84
C ARG A 438 14.39 13.54 -27.16
N ALA A 439 13.11 13.33 -27.43
CA ALA A 439 12.44 13.76 -28.66
C ALA A 439 11.69 15.11 -28.50
N THR A 440 11.62 15.67 -27.30
CA THR A 440 10.84 16.88 -26.99
C THR A 440 11.64 17.93 -26.20
N PRO A 441 11.45 19.23 -26.47
CA PRO A 441 12.01 20.30 -25.63
C PRO A 441 11.54 20.22 -24.17
N GLU A 442 12.30 20.82 -23.24
CA GLU A 442 11.92 20.85 -21.81
C GLU A 442 10.57 21.52 -21.55
N SER A 443 10.18 22.50 -22.36
CA SER A 443 8.90 23.21 -22.29
C SER A 443 7.72 22.48 -22.95
N ALA A 444 7.90 21.25 -23.45
CA ALA A 444 6.88 20.56 -24.23
C ALA A 444 5.63 20.22 -23.41
N GLN A 445 4.48 20.65 -23.91
CA GLN A 445 3.17 20.30 -23.37
C GLN A 445 2.58 19.09 -24.11
N ILE A 446 2.39 17.99 -23.37
CA ILE A 446 2.04 16.69 -23.94
C ILE A 446 0.64 16.29 -23.51
N LEU A 447 -0.22 16.00 -24.49
CA LEU A 447 -1.48 15.31 -24.25
C LEU A 447 -1.21 13.80 -24.29
N VAL A 448 -1.11 13.17 -23.12
CA VAL A 448 -1.14 11.71 -23.00
C VAL A 448 -2.59 11.25 -23.21
N LEU A 449 -2.81 10.30 -24.11
CA LEU A 449 -4.12 9.70 -24.30
C LEU A 449 -4.37 8.58 -23.27
N PRO A 450 -5.38 8.71 -22.40
CA PRO A 450 -5.67 7.68 -21.40
C PRO A 450 -6.14 6.38 -22.04
N SER A 451 -5.74 5.25 -21.46
CA SER A 451 -6.35 3.93 -21.70
C SER A 451 -7.43 3.60 -20.65
N ASP A 452 -7.29 4.14 -19.45
CA ASP A 452 -8.03 3.79 -18.24
C ASP A 452 -8.55 5.07 -17.56
N ASP A 453 -9.28 4.92 -16.44
CA ASP A 453 -9.72 6.04 -15.60
C ASP A 453 -8.52 6.70 -14.87
N TRP A 454 -8.62 7.98 -14.49
CA TRP A 454 -7.46 8.80 -14.14
C TRP A 454 -6.64 8.28 -12.96
N TYR A 455 -7.27 7.59 -12.00
CA TYR A 455 -6.60 7.02 -10.83
C TYR A 455 -5.80 5.72 -11.12
N VAL A 456 -5.85 5.23 -12.36
CA VAL A 456 -5.14 4.04 -12.85
C VAL A 456 -4.44 4.25 -14.21
N ASP A 457 -4.45 5.48 -14.75
CA ASP A 457 -3.67 5.84 -15.94
C ASP A 457 -2.17 5.94 -15.61
N ARG A 458 -1.49 4.81 -15.82
CA ARG A 458 -0.05 4.64 -15.61
C ARG A 458 0.78 5.57 -16.52
N PRO A 459 0.59 5.61 -17.87
CA PRO A 459 1.31 6.55 -18.72
C PRO A 459 1.19 8.02 -18.30
N ALA A 460 -0.02 8.51 -18.02
CA ALA A 460 -0.22 9.94 -17.72
C ALA A 460 0.39 10.35 -16.37
N GLU A 461 0.41 9.46 -15.37
CA GLU A 461 1.04 9.74 -14.08
C GLU A 461 2.58 9.61 -14.11
N TRP A 462 3.13 8.62 -14.82
CA TRP A 462 4.57 8.39 -14.82
C TRP A 462 5.33 9.24 -15.83
N LEU A 463 4.71 9.71 -16.91
CA LEU A 463 5.41 10.52 -17.93
C LEU A 463 6.06 11.79 -17.34
N PRO A 464 5.40 12.61 -16.51
CA PRO A 464 6.07 13.78 -15.92
C PRO A 464 7.23 13.42 -15.00
N ALA A 465 7.13 12.31 -14.27
CA ALA A 465 8.16 11.85 -13.34
C ALA A 465 9.40 11.28 -14.04
N LEU A 466 9.22 10.65 -15.21
CA LEU A 466 10.29 10.03 -16.00
C LEU A 466 10.93 10.98 -17.02
N THR A 467 10.24 12.05 -17.44
CA THR A 467 10.70 12.94 -18.53
C THR A 467 10.87 14.41 -18.13
N GLY A 468 10.33 14.82 -16.98
CA GLY A 468 10.26 16.24 -16.60
C GLY A 468 9.41 17.10 -17.55
N ARG A 469 8.59 16.52 -18.43
CA ARG A 469 7.68 17.23 -19.33
C ARG A 469 6.28 17.36 -18.72
N VAL A 470 5.48 18.30 -19.23
CA VAL A 470 4.12 18.52 -18.75
C VAL A 470 3.15 17.55 -19.43
N SER A 471 2.43 16.76 -18.63
CA SER A 471 1.25 16.00 -19.04
C SER A 471 -0.02 16.77 -18.65
N LEU A 472 -0.70 17.30 -19.66
CA LEU A 472 -1.78 18.28 -19.51
C LEU A 472 -3.06 17.72 -18.88
N ALA A 473 -3.29 16.41 -19.03
CA ALA A 473 -4.51 15.72 -18.61
C ALA A 473 -4.29 14.79 -17.40
N THR A 474 -3.30 15.11 -16.55
CA THR A 474 -2.93 14.32 -15.37
C THR A 474 -3.44 14.99 -14.09
N PRO A 475 -4.47 14.44 -13.40
CA PRO A 475 -5.01 15.04 -12.18
C PRO A 475 -4.14 14.86 -10.93
N GLN A 476 -3.26 13.86 -10.92
CA GLN A 476 -2.38 13.58 -9.78
C GLN A 476 -1.51 14.80 -9.43
N GLY A 477 -1.55 15.22 -8.16
CA GLY A 477 -0.84 16.40 -7.66
C GLY A 477 -1.66 17.68 -7.76
N GLN A 478 -2.63 17.75 -8.68
CA GLN A 478 -3.56 18.87 -8.81
C GLN A 478 -4.51 18.97 -7.60
N GLU A 479 -4.61 17.92 -6.77
CA GLU A 479 -5.31 17.98 -5.48
C GLU A 479 -4.80 19.09 -4.54
N TRP A 480 -3.57 19.57 -4.72
CA TRP A 480 -2.95 20.59 -3.87
C TRP A 480 -3.08 22.01 -4.42
N LEU A 481 -3.75 22.17 -5.56
CA LEU A 481 -3.97 23.45 -6.25
C LEU A 481 -5.48 23.78 -6.29
N PRO A 482 -5.92 24.95 -5.79
CA PRO A 482 -7.36 25.29 -5.71
C PRO A 482 -8.08 25.20 -7.06
N GLY A 483 -9.18 24.43 -7.11
CA GLY A 483 -10.00 24.23 -8.31
C GLY A 483 -9.36 23.38 -9.42
N SER A 484 -8.05 23.10 -9.38
CA SER A 484 -7.31 22.48 -10.48
C SER A 484 -7.68 21.00 -10.71
N PHE A 485 -7.92 20.24 -9.63
CA PHE A 485 -8.16 18.81 -9.70
C PHE A 485 -9.39 18.42 -10.54
N GLU A 486 -10.54 19.09 -10.34
CA GLU A 486 -11.75 18.77 -11.09
C GLU A 486 -11.62 19.11 -12.57
N GLU A 487 -10.93 20.21 -12.90
CA GLU A 487 -10.66 20.60 -14.29
C GLU A 487 -9.77 19.57 -14.98
N HIS A 488 -8.67 19.13 -14.35
CA HIS A 488 -7.79 18.11 -14.92
C HIS A 488 -8.46 16.74 -15.01
N ALA A 489 -9.27 16.34 -14.02
CA ALA A 489 -10.04 15.10 -14.07
C ALA A 489 -11.10 15.11 -15.19
N TYR A 490 -11.71 16.27 -15.45
CA TYR A 490 -12.63 16.44 -16.57
C TYR A 490 -11.91 16.50 -17.93
N ALA A 491 -10.76 17.16 -18.01
CA ALA A 491 -9.91 17.19 -19.19
C ALA A 491 -9.42 15.77 -19.55
N HIS A 492 -9.02 14.99 -18.54
CA HIS A 492 -8.69 13.58 -18.65
C HIS A 492 -9.86 12.75 -19.20
N TRP A 493 -11.05 12.86 -18.61
CA TRP A 493 -12.24 12.13 -19.07
C TRP A 493 -12.60 12.46 -20.53
N LEU A 494 -12.47 13.73 -20.95
CA LEU A 494 -12.65 14.13 -22.34
C LEU A 494 -11.57 13.56 -23.27
N ALA A 495 -10.31 13.49 -22.83
CA ALA A 495 -9.21 12.90 -23.60
C ALA A 495 -9.40 11.38 -23.77
N TRP A 496 -9.81 10.68 -22.69
CA TRP A 496 -10.15 9.26 -22.72
C TRP A 496 -11.29 8.97 -23.70
N GLY A 497 -12.32 9.83 -23.72
CA GLY A 497 -13.42 9.76 -24.70
C GLY A 497 -12.97 9.89 -26.16
N CYS A 498 -11.83 10.53 -26.43
CA CYS A 498 -11.29 10.61 -27.79
C CYS A 498 -10.62 9.31 -28.28
N SER A 499 -10.32 8.34 -27.41
CA SER A 499 -9.58 7.11 -27.74
C SER A 499 -10.17 6.28 -28.90
N GLY A 500 -11.50 6.36 -29.10
CA GLY A 500 -12.25 5.72 -30.20
C GLY A 500 -12.86 6.71 -31.21
N GLU A 501 -12.41 7.97 -31.24
CA GLU A 501 -12.86 8.98 -32.21
C GLU A 501 -11.77 9.35 -33.23
N ALA A 502 -12.16 10.01 -34.31
CA ALA A 502 -11.22 10.61 -35.27
C ALA A 502 -10.46 11.81 -34.64
N PRO A 503 -9.28 12.23 -35.17
CA PRO A 503 -8.42 13.26 -34.57
C PRO A 503 -9.07 14.66 -34.45
N ARG A 504 -10.27 14.86 -35.01
CA ARG A 504 -11.10 16.04 -34.72
C ARG A 504 -11.52 16.13 -33.26
N CYS A 505 -11.60 15.02 -32.53
CA CYS A 505 -11.87 15.04 -31.09
C CYS A 505 -10.75 15.77 -30.33
N LEU A 506 -9.49 15.51 -30.67
CA LEU A 506 -8.32 16.17 -30.09
C LEU A 506 -8.28 17.67 -30.36
N GLU A 507 -8.71 18.14 -31.55
CA GLU A 507 -8.84 19.59 -31.76
C GLU A 507 -9.95 20.23 -30.92
N ARG A 508 -11.08 19.54 -30.70
CA ARG A 508 -12.15 20.05 -29.81
C ARG A 508 -11.67 20.13 -28.36
N TRP A 509 -10.86 19.16 -27.94
CA TRP A 509 -10.16 19.18 -26.65
C TRP A 509 -9.20 20.38 -26.58
N ALA A 510 -8.32 20.54 -27.58
CA ALA A 510 -7.34 21.63 -27.67
C ALA A 510 -7.96 23.03 -27.83
N GLN A 511 -9.21 23.14 -28.28
CA GLN A 511 -9.98 24.39 -28.32
C GLN A 511 -10.63 24.74 -26.98
N ARG A 512 -10.78 23.77 -26.07
CA ARG A 512 -11.42 23.95 -24.77
C ARG A 512 -10.40 24.21 -23.65
N PHE A 513 -9.22 23.62 -23.75
CA PHE A 513 -8.11 23.77 -22.81
C PHE A 513 -6.95 24.56 -23.47
N GLU A 514 -5.77 24.60 -22.86
CA GLU A 514 -4.62 25.42 -23.31
C GLU A 514 -3.95 24.96 -24.63
N GLY A 515 -4.53 23.98 -25.32
CA GLY A 515 -3.91 23.31 -26.46
C GLY A 515 -2.94 22.20 -26.02
N PHE A 516 -2.08 21.77 -26.93
CA PHE A 516 -0.94 20.88 -26.69
C PHE A 516 0.06 21.00 -27.84
N ASP A 517 1.32 20.65 -27.59
CA ASP A 517 2.39 20.57 -28.60
C ASP A 517 2.45 19.18 -29.24
N TYR A 518 2.38 18.15 -28.39
CA TYR A 518 2.51 16.74 -28.76
C TYR A 518 1.36 15.90 -28.21
N VAL A 519 1.05 14.80 -28.91
CA VAL A 519 0.13 13.74 -28.46
C VAL A 519 0.93 12.46 -28.27
N PHE A 520 0.88 11.88 -27.08
CA PHE A 520 1.46 10.58 -26.78
C PHE A 520 0.36 9.52 -26.70
N VAL A 521 0.47 8.48 -27.53
CA VAL A 521 -0.47 7.36 -27.60
C VAL A 521 0.23 6.11 -27.03
N PRO A 522 -0.16 5.60 -25.84
CA PRO A 522 0.44 4.40 -25.27
C PRO A 522 0.21 3.17 -26.16
N GLY A 523 1.21 2.29 -26.30
CA GLY A 523 1.23 1.20 -27.30
C GLY A 523 0.17 0.09 -27.18
N GLN A 524 -0.68 0.15 -26.16
CA GLN A 524 -1.82 -0.76 -25.95
C GLN A 524 -3.18 -0.06 -26.11
N CYS A 525 -3.22 1.26 -26.35
CA CYS A 525 -4.47 2.01 -26.50
C CYS A 525 -4.83 2.30 -27.97
N CYS A 526 -6.10 2.63 -28.17
CA CYS A 526 -6.49 3.66 -29.13
C CYS A 526 -6.11 3.33 -30.60
N SER A 527 -6.19 2.06 -31.02
CA SER A 527 -5.68 1.61 -32.33
C SER A 527 -6.31 2.32 -33.52
N GLU A 528 -7.61 2.65 -33.45
CA GLU A 528 -8.33 3.42 -34.48
C GLU A 528 -7.85 4.88 -34.55
N LEU A 529 -7.68 5.54 -33.40
CA LEU A 529 -7.14 6.89 -33.34
C LEU A 529 -5.65 6.92 -33.78
N LEU A 530 -4.86 5.92 -33.40
CA LEU A 530 -3.47 5.77 -33.84
C LEU A 530 -3.37 5.62 -35.37
N ALA A 531 -4.25 4.81 -35.98
CA ALA A 531 -4.30 4.63 -37.43
C ALA A 531 -4.74 5.91 -38.16
N THR A 532 -5.64 6.69 -37.58
CA THR A 532 -6.08 7.97 -38.18
C THR A 532 -5.08 9.10 -37.99
N LEU A 533 -4.40 9.19 -36.83
CA LEU A 533 -3.34 10.17 -36.57
C LEU A 533 -2.19 10.06 -37.58
N ARG A 534 -1.74 8.84 -37.90
CA ARG A 534 -0.69 8.59 -38.92
C ARG A 534 -1.02 9.13 -40.32
N ASN A 535 -2.29 9.40 -40.61
CA ASN A 535 -2.78 9.83 -41.92
C ASN A 535 -3.32 11.27 -41.90
N ASP A 536 -3.30 11.95 -40.75
CA ASP A 536 -3.86 13.29 -40.59
C ASP A 536 -2.78 14.36 -40.72
N ARG A 537 -2.91 15.24 -41.72
CA ARG A 537 -1.93 16.33 -42.02
C ARG A 537 -1.77 17.38 -40.91
N ARG A 538 -2.50 17.24 -39.79
CA ARG A 538 -2.35 18.06 -38.57
C ARG A 538 -1.38 17.44 -37.56
N TYR A 539 -0.81 16.28 -37.85
CA TYR A 539 0.04 15.53 -36.93
C TYR A 539 1.23 14.92 -37.68
N ASP A 540 2.44 15.31 -37.29
CA ASP A 540 3.68 14.72 -37.79
C ASP A 540 4.15 13.62 -36.82
N ALA A 541 4.38 12.40 -37.31
CA ALA A 541 4.85 11.30 -36.47
C ALA A 541 6.32 11.51 -36.09
N VAL A 542 6.61 11.67 -34.79
CA VAL A 542 7.98 11.81 -34.25
C VAL A 542 8.62 10.44 -34.04
N PHE A 543 7.86 9.49 -33.49
CA PHE A 543 8.21 8.08 -33.48
C PHE A 543 6.97 7.20 -33.27
N VAL A 544 7.07 5.94 -33.66
CA VAL A 544 6.03 4.91 -33.50
C VAL A 544 6.71 3.61 -33.12
N GLU A 545 6.48 3.13 -31.89
CA GLU A 545 7.12 1.94 -31.34
C GLU A 545 6.09 1.04 -30.62
N PRO A 546 6.41 -0.24 -30.31
CA PRO A 546 5.52 -1.12 -29.55
C PRO A 546 5.12 -0.59 -28.17
N GLY A 547 5.92 0.30 -27.57
CA GLY A 547 5.62 0.94 -26.29
C GLY A 547 4.67 2.13 -26.38
N GLY A 548 4.61 2.80 -27.53
CA GLY A 548 3.82 3.99 -27.75
C GLY A 548 4.27 4.78 -28.99
N ALA A 549 3.48 5.78 -29.34
CA ALA A 549 3.74 6.67 -30.46
C ALA A 549 3.63 8.14 -30.02
N LEU A 550 4.50 8.98 -30.54
CA LEU A 550 4.51 10.42 -30.29
C LEU A 550 4.25 11.16 -31.61
N PHE A 551 3.27 12.05 -31.59
CA PHE A 551 2.92 12.92 -32.72
C PHE A 551 3.09 14.38 -32.33
N ALA A 552 3.68 15.19 -33.19
CA ALA A 552 3.82 16.64 -33.04
C ALA A 552 2.75 17.37 -33.86
N ARG A 553 2.32 18.57 -33.44
CA ARG A 553 1.57 19.47 -34.32
C ARG A 553 2.52 20.14 -35.34
N PRO A 554 2.02 20.62 -36.50
CA PRO A 554 2.88 20.98 -37.62
C PRO A 554 3.72 22.22 -37.30
N GLY A 555 5.03 22.14 -37.55
CA GLY A 555 5.98 23.19 -37.23
C GLY A 555 6.70 23.05 -35.87
N LEU A 556 6.44 21.98 -35.12
CA LEU A 556 7.12 21.66 -33.85
C LEU A 556 8.14 20.51 -33.97
N THR A 557 8.34 19.97 -35.18
CA THR A 557 9.32 18.91 -35.47
C THR A 557 10.74 19.47 -35.57
N PRO A 558 11.70 18.99 -34.75
CA PRO A 558 13.10 19.41 -34.87
C PRO A 558 13.73 18.81 -36.14
N GLY A 559 13.80 19.59 -37.21
CA GLY A 559 14.61 19.29 -38.39
C GLY A 559 13.88 18.58 -39.53
N SER A 560 13.28 19.37 -40.42
CA SER A 560 13.01 19.00 -41.81
C SER A 560 14.32 18.92 -42.64
N ALA A 561 15.28 18.12 -42.16
CA ALA A 561 16.67 18.10 -42.64
C ALA A 561 17.21 16.71 -42.99
N ASP A 562 16.59 15.62 -42.50
CA ASP A 562 16.98 14.23 -42.80
C ASP A 562 15.79 13.36 -43.26
N GLU A 563 15.04 13.83 -44.27
CA GLU A 563 14.03 13.03 -45.00
C GLU A 563 14.64 11.80 -45.75
N ALA A 564 15.94 11.56 -45.65
CA ALA A 564 16.67 10.55 -46.40
C ALA A 564 16.75 9.15 -45.73
N GLU A 565 16.48 9.03 -44.42
CA GLU A 565 16.74 7.79 -43.67
C GLU A 565 15.46 6.99 -43.33
N VAL A 566 14.34 7.66 -43.01
CA VAL A 566 13.04 7.02 -42.71
C VAL A 566 12.45 6.27 -43.92
N SER A 567 12.82 6.65 -45.14
CA SER A 567 12.41 5.97 -46.38
C SER A 567 13.14 4.64 -46.65
N ARG A 568 14.10 4.24 -45.80
CA ARG A 568 14.80 2.94 -45.93
C ARG A 568 14.22 1.85 -45.03
N GLU A 569 13.99 2.13 -43.74
CA GLU A 569 13.43 1.11 -42.83
C GLU A 569 11.99 0.72 -43.20
N SER A 570 11.22 1.65 -43.76
CA SER A 570 9.88 1.38 -44.29
C SER A 570 9.86 0.42 -45.48
N ALA A 571 10.95 0.33 -46.25
CA ALA A 571 11.06 -0.57 -47.41
C ALA A 571 11.57 -1.98 -47.05
N GLU A 572 12.24 -2.17 -45.91
CA GLU A 572 12.70 -3.49 -45.44
C GLU A 572 11.61 -4.29 -44.70
N PHE A 573 10.62 -3.62 -44.10
CA PHE A 573 9.54 -4.32 -43.37
C PHE A 573 8.52 -4.99 -44.32
N ASP A 574 8.21 -4.35 -45.46
CA ASP A 574 7.32 -4.88 -46.50
C ASP A 574 7.94 -6.04 -47.31
N ALA A 575 9.22 -6.36 -47.08
CA ALA A 575 9.94 -7.45 -47.76
C ALA A 575 10.01 -8.77 -46.95
N VAL A 576 9.40 -8.81 -45.75
CA VAL A 576 9.47 -9.96 -44.81
C VAL A 576 8.07 -10.50 -44.42
N GLN A 577 7.00 -9.99 -45.04
CA GLN A 577 5.68 -10.65 -45.12
C GLN A 577 5.49 -11.38 -46.46
#